data_AF-A0A2V8NL97-F1
#
_entry.id   AF-A0A2V8NL97-F1
#
_cell.length_a   1.000
_cell.length_b   1.000
_cell.length_c   1.000
_cell.angle_alpha   90.00
_cell.angle_beta   90.00
_cell.angle_gamma   90.00
#
_symmetry.space_group_name_H-M   'P 1'
#
loop_
_entity.id
_entity.type
_entity.pdbx_description
1 polymer ?
#
loop_
_entity_poly.entity_id
_entity_poly.type
_entity_poly.pdbx_seq_one_letter_code
_entity_poly.pdbx_strand_id
1 'polypeptide(L)'
;MYILSSYVDDALTACIDRIKESSALEAIGGGDLTRKEAVDRAKKETTSYVLWLELKMEEETAESSMLISYYIFAPQTAKILTSGNVYLGNQSTRTGRVGVGIPSGTKRMPIQYQIKEAGREVADRVVSKFPDIKRD
;
A
#
# COMPACT_ATOMS: atom_id res chain seq x y z
N MET A 1 2.03 8.58 20.63
CA MET A 1 2.10 7.11 20.42
C MET A 1 2.97 6.87 19.20
N TYR A 2 3.98 6.00 19.30
CA TYR A 2 4.97 5.78 18.22
C TYR A 2 4.52 4.62 17.33
N ILE A 3 4.57 4.81 16.02
CA ILE A 3 4.49 3.72 15.05
C ILE A 3 5.84 3.00 15.06
N LEU A 4 5.82 1.69 15.26
CA LEU A 4 7.05 0.88 15.19
C LEU A 4 7.53 0.83 13.74
N SER A 5 8.82 1.06 13.52
CA SER A 5 9.44 0.93 12.18
C SER A 5 9.17 -0.43 11.55
N SER A 6 9.16 -1.49 12.36
CA SER A 6 8.82 -2.85 11.92
C SER A 6 7.43 -2.98 11.30
N TYR A 7 6.46 -2.14 11.67
CA TYR A 7 5.14 -2.13 11.04
C TYR A 7 5.16 -1.50 9.66
N VAL A 8 5.99 -0.48 9.46
CA VAL A 8 6.22 0.11 8.14
C VAL A 8 6.92 -0.91 7.23
N ASP A 9 7.94 -1.59 7.76
CA ASP A 9 8.67 -2.64 7.04
C ASP A 9 7.78 -3.82 6.67
N ASP A 10 6.92 -4.27 7.59
CA ASP A 10 5.96 -5.36 7.35
C ASP A 10 4.97 -5.00 6.23
N ALA A 11 4.42 -3.77 6.24
CA ALA A 11 3.52 -3.29 5.20
C ALA A 11 4.22 -3.19 3.84
N LEU A 12 5.42 -2.61 3.82
CA LEU A 12 6.20 -2.42 2.60
C LEU A 12 6.60 -3.76 1.99
N THR A 13 7.10 -4.70 2.80
CA THR A 13 7.50 -6.03 2.36
C THR A 13 6.31 -6.78 1.78
N ALA A 14 5.18 -6.80 2.48
CA ALA A 14 3.97 -7.46 2.00
C ALA A 14 3.42 -6.84 0.71
N CYS A 15 3.53 -5.51 0.56
CA CYS A 15 3.16 -4.80 -0.66
C CYS A 15 4.06 -5.20 -1.85
N ILE A 16 5.38 -5.15 -1.66
CA ILE A 16 6.36 -5.51 -2.69
C ILE A 16 6.18 -6.98 -3.13
N ASP A 17 6.07 -7.90 -2.19
CA ASP A 17 5.88 -9.33 -2.48
C ASP A 17 4.61 -9.56 -3.28
N ARG A 18 3.51 -8.89 -2.90
CA ARG A 18 2.23 -9.00 -3.61
C ARG A 18 2.28 -8.41 -5.02
N ILE A 19 3.02 -7.31 -5.24
CA ILE A 19 3.22 -6.76 -6.59
C ILE A 19 4.00 -7.76 -7.46
N LYS A 20 5.05 -8.38 -6.92
CA LYS A 20 5.86 -9.38 -7.63
C LYS A 20 5.05 -10.61 -8.07
N GLU A 21 4.06 -11.02 -7.28
CA GLU A 21 3.13 -12.11 -7.64
C GLU A 21 2.24 -11.79 -8.85
N SER A 22 1.99 -10.51 -9.14
CA SER A 22 1.09 -10.09 -10.24
C SER A 22 1.70 -10.29 -11.63
N SER A 23 3.03 -10.38 -11.74
CA SER A 23 3.81 -10.38 -13.00
C SER A 23 3.65 -9.13 -13.91
N ALA A 24 2.66 -8.26 -13.63
CA ALA A 24 2.39 -7.04 -14.38
C ALA A 24 3.36 -5.89 -14.08
N LEU A 25 4.03 -5.92 -12.92
CA LEU A 25 4.89 -4.85 -12.44
C LEU A 25 6.12 -5.44 -11.73
N GLU A 26 7.25 -4.78 -11.90
CA GLU A 26 8.43 -4.98 -11.06
C GLU A 26 8.40 -3.96 -9.91
N ALA A 27 8.72 -4.41 -8.70
CA ALA A 27 8.81 -3.55 -7.52
C ALA A 27 10.15 -3.72 -6.83
N ILE A 28 10.83 -2.60 -6.59
CA ILE A 28 12.12 -2.52 -5.91
C ILE A 28 11.95 -1.62 -4.69
N GLY A 29 12.50 -2.04 -3.55
CA GLY A 29 12.46 -1.27 -2.31
C GLY A 29 13.16 0.09 -2.46
N GLY A 30 12.46 1.16 -2.06
CA GLY A 30 12.95 2.54 -2.16
C GLY A 30 13.69 3.06 -0.92
N GLY A 31 13.63 2.33 0.20
CA GLY A 31 14.11 2.77 1.51
C GLY A 31 13.08 3.63 2.26
N ASP A 32 13.45 4.09 3.46
CA ASP A 32 12.67 5.02 4.25
C ASP A 32 12.82 6.44 3.67
N LEU A 33 11.75 6.95 3.07
CA LEU A 33 11.72 8.25 2.40
C LEU A 33 10.54 9.06 2.93
N THR A 34 10.78 10.33 3.21
CA THR A 34 9.67 11.29 3.37
C THR A 34 8.90 11.44 2.06
N ARG A 35 7.65 11.93 2.14
CA ARG A 35 6.85 12.23 0.94
C ARG A 35 7.58 13.16 -0.03
N LYS A 36 8.31 14.15 0.51
CA LYS A 36 9.09 15.10 -0.28
C LYS A 36 10.21 14.38 -1.04
N GLU A 37 10.96 13.53 -0.37
CA GLU A 37 12.03 12.75 -1.01
C GLU A 37 11.49 11.76 -2.04
N ALA A 38 10.32 11.17 -1.80
CA ALA A 38 9.65 10.32 -2.79
C ALA A 38 9.23 11.11 -4.04
N VAL A 39 8.71 12.34 -3.88
CA VAL A 39 8.41 13.26 -4.99
C VAL A 39 9.69 13.64 -5.74
N ASP A 40 10.75 14.00 -5.02
CA ASP A 40 12.03 14.37 -5.63
C ASP A 40 12.68 13.18 -6.35
N ARG A 41 12.52 11.97 -5.82
CA ARG A 41 12.89 10.73 -6.51
C ARG A 41 12.08 10.56 -7.78
N ALA A 42 10.75 10.67 -7.73
CA ALA A 42 9.90 10.50 -8.91
C ALA A 42 10.28 11.47 -10.05
N LYS A 43 10.69 12.70 -9.73
CA LYS A 43 11.18 13.66 -10.74
C LYS A 43 12.51 13.25 -11.39
N LYS A 44 13.33 12.45 -10.70
CA LYS A 44 14.60 11.92 -11.20
C LYS A 44 14.43 10.61 -11.98
N GLU A 45 13.34 9.88 -11.75
CA GLU A 45 13.01 8.68 -12.51
C GLU A 45 12.58 9.04 -13.95
N THR A 46 12.99 8.22 -14.90
CA THR A 46 12.68 8.40 -16.33
C THR A 46 11.44 7.63 -16.76
N THR A 47 11.33 6.36 -16.32
CA THR A 47 10.27 5.43 -16.68
C THR A 47 9.53 4.84 -15.47
N SER A 48 10.17 4.86 -14.30
CA SER A 48 9.62 4.23 -13.09
C SER A 48 8.66 5.14 -12.33
N TYR A 49 7.50 4.59 -11.96
CA TYR A 49 6.60 5.22 -11.00
C TYR A 49 7.13 5.04 -9.58
N VAL A 50 6.90 6.02 -8.71
CA VAL A 50 7.24 5.92 -7.28
C VAL A 50 5.97 5.72 -6.48
N LEU A 51 5.85 4.54 -5.86
CA LEU A 51 4.84 4.26 -4.84
C LEU A 51 5.40 4.66 -3.48
N TRP A 52 4.72 5.59 -2.81
CA TRP A 52 5.03 6.00 -1.44
C TRP A 52 3.90 5.59 -0.51
N LEU A 53 4.26 5.03 0.65
CA LEU A 53 3.33 4.57 1.67
C LEU A 53 3.62 5.28 3.00
N GLU A 54 2.57 5.57 3.75
CA GLU A 54 2.65 6.18 5.07
C GLU A 54 1.63 5.51 6.00
N LEU A 55 2.12 4.94 7.11
CA LEU A 55 1.24 4.44 8.16
C LEU A 55 0.80 5.61 9.04
N LYS A 56 -0.50 5.76 9.25
CA LYS A 56 -1.11 6.82 10.06
C LYS A 56 -2.02 6.25 11.12
N MET A 57 -2.18 7.01 12.20
CA MET A 57 -3.33 6.89 13.09
C MET A 57 -4.24 8.08 12.86
N GLU A 58 -5.53 7.81 12.71
CA GLU A 58 -6.59 8.79 12.58
C GLU A 58 -7.41 8.78 13.88
N GLU A 59 -7.43 9.92 14.56
CA GLU A 59 -8.08 10.12 15.86
C GLU A 59 -9.46 10.80 15.73
N GLU A 60 -10.10 10.73 14.57
CA GLU A 60 -11.34 11.49 14.28
C GLU A 60 -12.57 11.00 15.06
N THR A 61 -12.51 9.84 15.72
CA THR A 61 -13.59 9.33 16.59
C THR A 61 -13.05 8.80 17.91
N ALA A 62 -13.94 8.45 18.84
CA ALA A 62 -13.60 7.80 20.11
C ALA A 62 -12.80 6.48 19.93
N GLU A 63 -12.74 5.95 18.70
CA GLU A 63 -11.89 4.83 18.32
C GLU A 63 -10.75 5.32 17.42
N SER A 64 -9.51 5.21 17.91
CA SER A 64 -8.32 5.43 17.08
C SER A 64 -8.26 4.35 16.00
N SER A 65 -8.29 4.77 14.73
CA SER A 65 -8.12 3.85 13.60
C SER A 65 -6.72 4.00 13.01
N MET A 66 -6.12 2.89 12.56
CA MET A 66 -4.83 2.91 11.88
C MET A 66 -5.06 2.66 10.40
N LEU A 67 -4.34 3.36 9.53
CA LEU A 67 -4.46 3.23 8.09
C LEU A 67 -3.11 3.33 7.39
N ILE A 68 -3.01 2.74 6.20
CA ILE A 68 -1.94 3.01 5.25
C ILE A 68 -2.47 4.00 4.21
N SER A 69 -1.86 5.19 4.15
CA SER A 69 -2.06 6.14 3.07
C SER A 69 -1.02 5.88 1.99
N TYR A 70 -1.41 5.93 0.71
CA TYR A 70 -0.49 5.69 -0.40
C TYR A 70 -0.67 6.70 -1.51
N TYR A 71 0.42 6.94 -2.26
CA TYR A 71 0.48 7.80 -3.44
C TYR A 71 1.33 7.15 -4.52
N ILE A 72 0.89 7.22 -5.77
CA ILE A 72 1.69 6.86 -6.95
C ILE A 72 2.09 8.13 -7.69
N PHE A 73 3.38 8.41 -7.76
CA PHE A 73 3.93 9.55 -8.48
C PHE A 73 4.46 9.12 -9.85
N ALA A 74 4.06 9.85 -10.89
CA ALA A 74 4.54 9.66 -12.25
C ALA A 74 6.01 10.11 -12.40
N PRO A 75 6.82 9.41 -13.23
CA PRO A 75 8.20 9.80 -13.49
C PRO A 75 8.28 11.23 -14.07
N GLN A 76 9.41 11.90 -13.85
CA GLN A 76 9.77 13.26 -14.30
C GLN A 76 8.92 14.40 -13.75
N THR A 77 7.62 14.21 -13.58
CA THR A 77 6.66 15.26 -13.19
C THR A 77 6.25 15.17 -11.73
N ALA A 78 6.36 13.99 -11.11
CA ALA A 78 5.77 13.65 -9.82
C ALA A 78 4.26 13.95 -9.71
N LYS A 79 3.55 14.01 -10.85
CA LYS A 79 2.08 14.10 -10.84
C LYS A 79 1.51 12.86 -10.17
N ILE A 80 0.53 13.04 -9.30
CA ILE A 80 -0.15 11.94 -8.62
C ILE A 80 -1.02 11.22 -9.65
N LEU A 81 -0.68 9.98 -9.96
CA LEU A 81 -1.50 9.10 -10.78
C LEU A 81 -2.73 8.63 -10.00
N THR A 82 -2.52 8.22 -8.75
CA THR A 82 -3.59 7.85 -7.82
C THR A 82 -3.09 7.94 -6.37
N SER A 83 -4.03 8.01 -5.44
CA SER A 83 -3.78 7.94 -4.00
C SER A 83 -4.98 7.34 -3.29
N GLY A 84 -4.79 6.86 -2.07
CA GLY A 84 -5.89 6.36 -1.25
C GLY A 84 -5.46 5.96 0.15
N ASN A 85 -6.45 5.54 0.95
CA ASN A 85 -6.27 5.03 2.29
C ASN A 85 -6.77 3.57 2.38
N VAL A 86 -6.06 2.74 3.15
CA VAL A 86 -6.44 1.37 3.51
C VAL A 86 -6.45 1.28 5.03
N TYR A 87 -7.63 1.10 5.60
CA TYR A 87 -7.82 1.01 7.06
C TYR A 87 -7.50 -0.40 7.56
N LEU A 88 -6.75 -0.50 8.66
CA LEU A 88 -6.46 -1.77 9.32
C LEU A 88 -7.71 -2.34 9.98
N GLY A 89 -7.83 -3.66 9.99
CA GLY A 89 -8.86 -4.37 10.77
C GLY A 89 -10.27 -4.32 10.18
N ASN A 90 -10.57 -3.37 9.30
CA ASN A 90 -11.69 -3.50 8.39
C ASN A 90 -11.31 -4.60 7.40
N GLN A 91 -11.98 -5.75 7.51
CA GLN A 91 -12.17 -6.64 6.39
C GLN A 91 -12.93 -5.82 5.35
N SER A 92 -12.19 -5.01 4.58
CA SER A 92 -12.69 -4.28 3.45
C SER A 92 -13.36 -5.32 2.59
N THR A 93 -14.69 -5.29 2.60
CA THR A 93 -15.54 -5.95 1.63
C THR A 93 -14.98 -5.54 0.29
N ARG A 94 -14.13 -6.40 -0.29
CA ARG A 94 -13.44 -6.21 -1.56
C ARG A 94 -14.45 -5.68 -2.56
N THR A 95 -14.48 -4.37 -2.77
CA THR A 95 -15.28 -3.74 -3.81
C THR A 95 -14.61 -4.08 -5.14
N GLY A 96 -14.96 -5.24 -5.69
CA GLY A 96 -14.57 -5.67 -7.04
C GLY A 96 -13.97 -7.08 -7.17
N ARG A 97 -13.76 -7.83 -6.08
CA ARG A 97 -13.29 -9.23 -6.17
C ARG A 97 -13.97 -10.11 -5.13
N VAL A 98 -14.56 -11.21 -5.55
CA VAL A 98 -15.16 -12.23 -4.68
C VAL A 98 -14.08 -12.75 -3.72
N GLY A 99 -14.10 -12.27 -2.48
CA GLY A 99 -13.32 -12.86 -1.39
C GLY A 99 -14.12 -14.00 -0.79
N VAL A 100 -13.56 -15.20 -0.78
CA VAL A 100 -14.09 -16.29 0.03
C VAL A 100 -13.78 -15.94 1.48
N GLY A 101 -14.81 -15.49 2.22
CA GLY A 101 -14.69 -15.26 3.66
C GLY A 101 -14.50 -16.60 4.36
N ILE A 102 -13.32 -16.84 4.92
CA ILE A 102 -13.15 -17.94 5.87
C ILE A 102 -13.81 -17.49 7.18
N PRO A 103 -14.77 -18.25 7.73
CA PRO A 103 -15.39 -17.93 9.01
C PRO A 103 -14.32 -18.04 10.11
N SER A 104 -13.64 -16.93 10.39
CA SER A 104 -12.88 -16.77 11.61
C SER A 104 -13.82 -16.18 12.64
N GLY A 105 -14.00 -16.87 13.77
CA GLY A 105 -14.70 -16.30 14.93
C GLY A 105 -14.10 -14.94 15.32
N THR A 106 -14.82 -14.23 16.20
CA THR A 106 -14.62 -12.85 16.72
C THR A 106 -13.24 -12.47 17.27
N LYS A 107 -12.17 -13.21 16.99
CA LYS A 107 -10.79 -12.84 17.31
C LYS A 107 -10.28 -11.81 16.31
N ARG A 108 -10.06 -10.58 16.79
CA ARG A 108 -9.22 -9.59 16.10
C ARG A 108 -7.87 -10.25 15.81
N MET A 109 -7.51 -10.33 14.53
CA MET A 109 -6.21 -10.87 14.11
C MET A 109 -5.07 -10.03 14.73
N PRO A 110 -3.88 -10.60 14.94
CA PRO A 110 -2.72 -9.83 15.40
C PRO A 110 -2.47 -8.60 14.52
N ILE A 111 -2.05 -7.48 15.12
CA ILE A 111 -1.87 -6.21 14.39
C ILE A 111 -0.89 -6.33 13.21
N GLN A 112 0.19 -7.10 13.38
CA GLN A 112 1.15 -7.41 12.31
C GLN A 112 0.49 -8.09 11.11
N TYR A 113 -0.48 -8.99 11.34
CA TYR A 113 -1.22 -9.63 10.27
C TYR A 113 -2.08 -8.60 9.52
N GLN A 114 -2.78 -7.73 10.26
CA GLN A 114 -3.61 -6.68 9.66
C GLN A 114 -2.79 -5.69 8.82
N ILE A 115 -1.59 -5.34 9.28
CA ILE A 115 -0.63 -4.50 8.56
C ILE A 115 -0.21 -5.15 7.24
N LYS A 116 0.12 -6.45 7.27
CA LYS A 116 0.51 -7.21 6.06
C LYS A 116 -0.64 -7.30 5.06
N GLU A 117 -1.85 -7.57 5.53
CA GLU A 117 -3.04 -7.59 4.67
C GLU A 117 -3.34 -6.21 4.08
N ALA A 118 -3.19 -5.13 4.86
CA ALA A 118 -3.34 -3.78 4.34
C ALA A 118 -2.28 -3.45 3.27
N GLY A 119 -1.02 -3.88 3.46
CA GLY A 119 0.04 -3.77 2.45
C GLY A 119 -0.29 -4.52 1.16
N ARG A 120 -0.87 -5.73 1.28
CA ARG A 120 -1.34 -6.52 0.13
C ARG A 120 -2.51 -5.84 -0.59
N GLU A 121 -3.44 -5.23 0.15
CA GLU A 121 -4.54 -4.48 -0.45
C GLU A 121 -4.05 -3.24 -1.20
N VAL A 122 -3.05 -2.52 -0.67
CA VAL A 122 -2.39 -1.43 -1.43
C VAL A 122 -1.82 -1.96 -2.74
N ALA A 123 -1.09 -3.09 -2.71
CA ALA A 123 -0.55 -3.72 -3.90
C ALA A 123 -1.63 -4.09 -4.93
N ASP A 124 -2.73 -4.71 -4.51
CA ASP A 124 -3.86 -5.04 -5.39
C ASP A 124 -4.47 -3.78 -6.04
N ARG A 125 -4.63 -2.70 -5.26
CA ARG A 125 -5.12 -1.41 -5.78
C ARG A 125 -4.13 -0.79 -6.76
N VAL A 126 -2.83 -0.85 -6.49
CA VAL A 126 -1.77 -0.38 -7.38
C VAL A 126 -1.80 -1.13 -8.70
N VAL A 127 -1.75 -2.47 -8.66
CA VAL A 127 -1.79 -3.33 -9.86
C VAL A 127 -3.03 -3.03 -10.71
N SER A 128 -4.18 -2.78 -10.08
CA SER A 128 -5.42 -2.46 -10.81
C SER A 128 -5.35 -1.17 -11.66
N LYS A 129 -4.37 -0.29 -11.39
CA LYS A 129 -4.13 0.94 -12.18
C LYS A 129 -3.23 0.74 -13.39
N PHE A 130 -2.62 -0.44 -13.54
CA PHE A 130 -1.76 -0.78 -14.66
C PHE A 130 -2.27 -2.03 -15.44
N PRO A 131 -3.56 -2.09 -15.84
CA PRO A 131 -4.16 -3.31 -16.39
C PRO A 131 -3.64 -3.72 -17.78
N ASP A 132 -2.85 -2.89 -18.47
CA ASP A 132 -2.54 -3.04 -19.91
C ASP A 132 -1.06 -2.97 -20.29
N ILE A 133 -0.12 -3.35 -19.40
CA ILE A 133 1.27 -3.58 -19.85
C ILE A 133 1.32 -4.95 -20.54
N LYS A 134 0.81 -5.00 -21.78
CA LYS A 134 1.03 -6.14 -22.68
C LYS A 134 2.54 -6.27 -22.90
N ARG A 135 3.07 -7.47 -22.64
CA ARG A 135 4.39 -7.88 -23.10
C ARG A 135 4.34 -8.02 -24.63
N ASP A 136 5.06 -7.17 -25.33
CA ASP A 136 5.53 -7.47 -26.69
C ASP A 136 6.65 -8.53 -26.63
#